data_AF-A0A7K2QAP6-F1
#
_entry.id   AF-A0A7K2QAP6-F1
#
_cell.length_a   1.000
_cell.length_b   1.000
_cell.length_c   1.000
_cell.angle_alpha   90.00
_cell.angle_beta   90.00
_cell.angle_gamma   90.00
#
_symmetry.space_group_name_H-M   'P 1'
#
loop_
_entity.id
_entity.type
_entity.pdbx_description
1 polymer ?
#
loop_
_entity_poly.entity_id
_entity_poly.type
_entity_poly.pdbx_seq_one_letter_code
_entity_poly.pdbx_strand_id
1 'polypeptide(L)'
;PLAVLLEDLHRADGETLALLEAAAAVTGVPLLTVACYRPAEVGDRLAKTLAQLAPRTPHRIALGGLAADAVATVVAAVCRTPASPDTVAAITARTGGNPFYVWESARLLDSEGALVALSEVPQGVRDVLRRRLALLPDAAL
;
A
#
# COMPACT_ATOMS: atom_id res chain seq x y z
N PRO A 1 -18.08 -7.07 21.15
CA PRO A 1 -16.91 -6.28 20.70
C PRO A 1 -17.13 -5.91 19.22
N LEU A 2 -16.77 -4.69 18.82
CA LEU A 2 -16.96 -4.19 17.45
C LEU A 2 -15.65 -3.58 16.94
N ALA A 3 -15.31 -3.88 15.68
CA ALA A 3 -14.21 -3.22 14.96
C ALA A 3 -14.79 -2.42 13.79
N VAL A 4 -14.38 -1.16 13.67
CA VAL A 4 -14.74 -0.25 12.57
C VAL A 4 -13.48 0.02 11.77
N LEU A 5 -13.50 -0.33 10.48
CA LEU A 5 -12.40 -0.13 9.55
C LEU A 5 -12.75 1.02 8.61
N LEU A 6 -11.88 2.02 8.56
CA LEU A 6 -11.98 3.18 7.68
C LEU A 6 -10.80 3.17 6.72
N GLU A 7 -11.08 2.79 5.48
CA GLU A 7 -10.07 2.68 4.44
C GLU A 7 -9.91 4.02 3.69
N ASP A 8 -8.70 4.24 3.16
CA ASP A 8 -8.36 5.34 2.26
C ASP A 8 -8.68 6.76 2.79
N LEU A 9 -8.38 7.06 4.06
CA LEU A 9 -8.70 8.38 4.66
C LEU A 9 -8.07 9.59 3.95
N HIS A 10 -7.01 9.38 3.15
CA HIS A 10 -6.44 10.42 2.30
C HIS A 10 -7.42 10.94 1.23
N ARG A 11 -8.51 10.21 0.98
CA ARG A 11 -9.60 10.60 0.07
C ARG A 11 -10.89 10.98 0.80
N ALA A 12 -10.89 10.94 2.14
CA ALA A 12 -12.07 11.24 2.94
C ALA A 12 -12.44 12.72 2.87
N ASP A 13 -13.74 13.00 2.87
CA ASP A 13 -14.29 14.34 3.05
C ASP A 13 -14.25 14.77 4.52
N GLY A 14 -14.69 16.01 4.79
CA GLY A 14 -14.67 16.56 6.14
C GLY A 14 -15.64 15.84 7.08
N GLU A 15 -16.81 15.44 6.58
CA GLU A 15 -17.84 14.74 7.32
C GLU A 15 -17.35 13.36 7.80
N THR A 16 -16.67 12.61 6.94
CA THR A 16 -16.09 11.31 7.27
C THR A 16 -14.99 11.43 8.33
N LEU A 17 -14.13 12.46 8.23
CA LEU A 17 -13.09 12.72 9.22
C LEU A 17 -13.66 13.15 10.57
N ALA A 18 -14.72 13.96 10.58
CA ALA A 18 -15.44 14.32 11.80
C ALA A 18 -16.06 13.10 12.49
N LEU A 19 -16.59 12.13 11.72
CA LEU A 19 -17.09 10.87 12.25
C LEU A 19 -15.98 10.04 12.91
N LEU A 20 -14.79 9.99 12.33
CA LEU A 20 -13.61 9.34 12.93
C LEU A 20 -13.24 9.99 14.27
N GLU A 21 -13.23 11.33 14.34
CA GLU A 21 -12.93 12.07 15.58
C GLU A 21 -13.95 11.76 16.68
N ALA A 22 -15.24 11.68 16.32
CA ALA A 22 -16.33 11.32 17.21
C ALA A 22 -16.24 9.85 17.66
N ALA A 23 -15.99 8.91 16.74
CA ALA A 23 -15.83 7.49 17.07
C ALA A 23 -14.65 7.27 18.02
N ALA A 24 -13.52 7.95 17.78
CA ALA A 24 -12.36 7.91 18.66
C ALA A 24 -12.59 8.59 20.02
N ALA A 25 -13.67 9.37 20.19
CA ALA A 25 -14.05 9.96 21.48
C ALA A 25 -14.86 9.00 22.37
N VAL A 26 -15.43 7.94 21.79
CA VAL A 26 -16.25 6.97 22.52
C VAL A 26 -15.36 6.13 23.44
N THR A 27 -15.67 6.11 24.73
CA THR A 27 -14.95 5.34 25.75
C THR A 27 -15.93 4.44 26.52
N GLY A 28 -15.40 3.45 27.26
CA GLY A 28 -16.21 2.56 28.10
C GLY A 28 -16.96 1.46 27.35
N VAL A 29 -16.69 1.26 26.06
CA VAL A 29 -17.27 0.19 25.23
C VAL A 29 -16.18 -0.57 24.46
N PRO A 30 -16.40 -1.85 24.11
CA PRO A 30 -15.41 -2.65 23.39
C PRO A 30 -15.42 -2.31 21.88
N LEU A 31 -14.95 -1.11 21.54
CA LEU A 31 -14.83 -0.57 20.18
C LEU A 31 -13.36 -0.40 19.77
N LEU A 32 -12.97 -0.99 18.64
CA LEU A 32 -11.68 -0.77 17.98
C LEU A 32 -11.90 0.00 16.68
N THR A 33 -11.22 1.14 16.52
CA THR A 33 -11.21 1.89 15.24
C THR A 33 -9.87 1.70 14.55
N VAL A 34 -9.90 1.21 13.32
CA VAL A 34 -8.73 1.05 12.46
C VAL A 34 -8.89 1.97 11.27
N ALA A 35 -7.85 2.72 10.96
CA ALA A 35 -7.84 3.69 9.89
C ALA A 35 -6.59 3.50 9.02
N CYS A 36 -6.76 3.51 7.70
CA CYS A 36 -5.65 3.43 6.76
C CYS A 36 -5.58 4.70 5.89
N TYR A 37 -4.36 5.09 5.53
CA TYR A 37 -4.12 6.21 4.62
C TYR A 37 -2.75 6.09 3.97
N ARG A 38 -2.53 6.84 2.90
CA ARG A 38 -1.24 6.94 2.22
C ARG A 38 -0.49 8.17 2.76
N PRO A 39 0.69 8.01 3.39
CA PRO A 39 1.43 9.14 3.96
C PRO A 39 1.77 10.24 2.94
N ALA A 40 2.05 9.86 1.69
CA ALA A 40 2.37 10.80 0.62
C ALA A 40 1.17 11.61 0.10
N GLU A 41 -0.06 11.22 0.46
CA GLU A 41 -1.31 11.84 -0.01
C GLU A 41 -2.06 12.52 1.14
N VAL A 42 -1.39 12.76 2.27
CA VAL A 42 -1.98 13.48 3.41
C VAL A 42 -2.10 14.95 3.06
N GLY A 43 -3.33 15.40 2.78
CA GLY A 43 -3.67 16.82 2.68
C GLY A 43 -3.96 17.46 4.05
N ASP A 44 -4.17 18.78 4.04
CA ASP A 44 -4.33 19.59 5.26
C ASP A 44 -5.43 19.10 6.20
N ARG A 45 -6.58 18.67 5.64
CA ARG A 45 -7.72 18.18 6.44
C ARG A 45 -7.36 16.94 7.24
N LEU A 46 -6.80 15.93 6.57
CA LEU A 46 -6.37 14.70 7.24
C LEU A 46 -5.23 14.97 8.23
N ALA A 47 -4.27 15.85 7.88
CA ALA A 47 -3.21 16.24 8.80
C ALA A 47 -3.77 16.84 10.10
N LYS A 48 -4.77 17.72 10.00
CA LYS A 48 -5.46 18.32 11.16
C LYS A 48 -6.17 17.27 12.01
N THR A 49 -6.94 16.38 11.40
CA THR A 49 -7.63 15.28 12.10
C THR A 49 -6.62 14.35 12.81
N LEU A 50 -5.52 13.98 12.15
CA LEU A 50 -4.47 13.16 12.76
C LEU A 50 -3.80 13.88 13.95
N ALA A 51 -3.65 15.20 13.90
CA ALA A 51 -3.13 15.99 15.02
C ALA A 51 -4.12 16.06 16.18
N GLN A 52 -5.42 16.18 15.91
CA GLN A 52 -6.48 16.15 16.94
C GLN A 52 -6.59 14.78 17.62
N LEU A 53 -6.30 13.69 16.89
CA LEU A 53 -6.27 12.33 17.43
C LEU A 53 -4.97 12.01 18.18
N ALA A 54 -3.88 12.75 17.96
CA ALA A 54 -2.57 12.45 18.54
C ALA A 54 -2.56 12.33 20.08
N PRO A 55 -3.26 13.19 20.86
CA PRO A 55 -3.34 13.06 22.32
C PRO A 55 -3.98 11.75 22.80
N ARG A 56 -4.74 11.04 21.95
CA ARG A 56 -5.32 9.71 22.27
C ARG A 56 -4.33 8.57 22.06
N THR A 57 -3.07 8.87 21.70
CA THR A 57 -1.99 7.91 21.50
C THR A 57 -2.38 6.73 20.60
N PRO A 58 -2.89 6.97 19.37
CA PRO A 58 -3.28 5.89 18.48
C PRO A 58 -2.07 5.01 18.13
N HIS A 59 -2.27 3.69 18.09
CA HIS A 59 -1.24 2.78 17.61
C HIS A 59 -1.04 2.97 16.10
N ARG A 60 0.18 3.32 15.68
CA ARG A 60 0.53 3.57 14.29
C ARG A 60 1.39 2.45 13.74
N ILE A 61 0.94 1.84 12.64
CA ILE A 61 1.67 0.81 11.91
C ILE A 61 2.15 1.42 10.59
N ALA A 62 3.46 1.64 10.47
CA ALA A 62 4.06 2.09 9.22
C ALA A 62 4.29 0.87 8.31
N LEU A 63 3.64 0.86 7.14
CA LEU A 63 3.81 -0.22 6.16
C LEU A 63 4.92 0.14 5.17
N GLY A 64 5.99 -0.67 5.18
CA GLY A 64 7.07 -0.62 4.19
C GLY A 64 6.86 -1.61 3.05
N GLY A 65 7.87 -1.73 2.19
CA GLY A 65 7.97 -2.84 1.24
C GLY A 65 8.10 -4.19 1.96
N LEU A 66 7.68 -5.26 1.30
CA LEU A 66 7.88 -6.63 1.73
C LEU A 66 9.38 -6.94 1.89
N ALA A 67 9.72 -7.63 2.96
CA ALA A 67 11.05 -8.23 3.13
C ALA A 67 11.26 -9.38 2.13
N ALA A 68 12.52 -9.75 1.90
CA ALA A 68 12.91 -10.71 0.85
C ALA A 68 12.25 -12.10 1.01
N ASP A 69 12.04 -12.56 2.25
CA ASP A 69 11.33 -13.80 2.59
C ASP A 69 9.83 -13.73 2.27
N ALA A 70 9.20 -12.59 2.52
CA ALA A 70 7.83 -12.32 2.13
C ALA A 70 7.69 -12.21 0.60
N VAL A 71 8.66 -11.60 -0.09
CA VAL A 71 8.71 -11.60 -1.56
C VAL A 71 8.82 -13.03 -2.11
N ALA A 72 9.72 -13.85 -1.56
CA ALA A 72 9.84 -15.27 -1.93
C ALA A 72 8.52 -16.02 -1.77
N THR A 73 7.80 -15.75 -0.68
CA THR A 73 6.47 -16.32 -0.40
C THR A 73 5.45 -15.92 -1.46
N VAL A 74 5.40 -14.64 -1.85
CA VAL A 74 4.50 -14.18 -2.93
C VAL A 74 4.85 -14.83 -4.26
N VAL A 75 6.14 -14.89 -4.62
CA VAL A 75 6.60 -15.50 -5.88
C VAL A 75 6.22 -16.97 -5.93
N ALA A 76 6.45 -17.73 -4.84
CA ALA A 76 6.08 -19.13 -4.75
C ALA A 76 4.57 -19.38 -4.80
N ALA A 77 3.76 -18.45 -4.27
CA ALA A 77 2.30 -18.56 -4.32
C ALA A 77 1.72 -18.30 -5.72
N VAL A 78 2.42 -17.51 -6.55
CA VAL A 78 1.95 -17.13 -7.90
C VAL A 78 2.49 -18.08 -8.97
N CYS A 79 3.75 -18.52 -8.86
CA CYS A 79 4.41 -19.30 -9.91
C CYS A 79 4.15 -20.80 -9.75
N ARG A 80 3.84 -21.49 -10.86
CA ARG A 80 3.68 -22.95 -10.91
C ARG A 80 5.01 -23.68 -10.79
N THR A 81 6.09 -23.07 -11.27
CA THR A 81 7.45 -23.60 -11.18
C THR A 81 8.25 -22.77 -10.18
N PRO A 82 9.05 -23.40 -9.30
CA PRO A 82 9.88 -22.68 -8.35
C PRO A 82 10.82 -21.69 -9.05
N ALA A 83 10.79 -20.44 -8.60
CA ALA A 83 11.74 -19.42 -9.05
C ALA A 83 13.10 -19.65 -8.38
N SER A 84 14.19 -19.35 -9.09
CA SER A 84 15.53 -19.40 -8.51
C SER A 84 15.69 -18.31 -7.43
N PRO A 85 16.55 -18.51 -6.42
CA PRO A 85 16.88 -17.49 -5.43
C PRO A 85 17.34 -16.16 -6.06
N ASP A 86 18.14 -16.24 -7.13
CA ASP A 86 18.62 -15.07 -7.86
C ASP A 86 17.47 -14.29 -8.52
N THR A 87 16.48 -14.99 -9.07
CA THR A 87 15.27 -14.37 -9.63
C THR A 87 14.46 -13.66 -8.54
N VAL A 88 14.28 -14.28 -7.38
CA VAL A 88 13.57 -13.68 -6.24
C VAL A 88 14.31 -12.45 -5.72
N ALA A 89 15.64 -12.52 -5.62
CA ALA A 89 16.48 -11.39 -5.21
C ALA A 89 16.37 -10.22 -6.21
N ALA A 90 16.41 -10.52 -7.52
CA ALA A 90 16.26 -9.52 -8.56
C ALA A 90 14.87 -8.86 -8.54
N ILE A 91 13.79 -9.63 -8.34
CA ILE A 91 12.43 -9.09 -8.15
C ILE A 91 12.38 -8.21 -6.89
N THR A 92 12.95 -8.66 -5.77
CA THR A 92 12.97 -7.89 -4.52
C THR A 92 13.66 -6.54 -4.72
N ALA A 93 14.86 -6.53 -5.31
CA ALA A 93 15.63 -5.31 -5.55
C ALA A 93 14.90 -4.35 -6.51
N ARG A 94 14.34 -4.87 -7.61
CA ARG A 94 13.67 -4.06 -8.62
C ARG A 94 12.38 -3.42 -8.11
N THR A 95 11.63 -4.15 -7.28
CA THR A 95 10.33 -3.71 -6.79
C THR A 95 10.43 -2.93 -5.48
N GLY A 96 11.58 -2.95 -4.81
CA GLY A 96 11.74 -2.45 -3.44
C GLY A 96 10.80 -3.15 -2.46
N GLY A 97 10.38 -4.38 -2.75
CA GLY A 97 9.37 -5.11 -2.00
C GLY A 97 7.95 -4.56 -2.14
N ASN A 98 7.65 -3.65 -3.06
CA ASN A 98 6.31 -3.12 -3.24
C ASN A 98 5.32 -4.28 -3.54
N PRO A 99 4.32 -4.56 -2.67
CA PRO A 99 3.49 -5.76 -2.80
C PRO A 99 2.79 -5.90 -4.16
N PHE A 100 2.30 -4.79 -4.72
CA PHE A 100 1.64 -4.78 -6.03
C PHE A 100 2.63 -5.08 -7.15
N TYR A 101 3.79 -4.42 -7.16
CA TYR A 101 4.81 -4.65 -8.19
C TYR A 101 5.42 -6.06 -8.07
N VAL A 102 5.64 -6.57 -6.86
CA VAL A 102 6.09 -7.96 -6.64
C VAL A 102 5.11 -8.94 -7.27
N TRP A 103 3.81 -8.77 -7.00
CA TRP A 103 2.77 -9.66 -7.51
C TRP A 103 2.66 -9.62 -9.03
N GLU A 104 2.68 -8.42 -9.62
CA GLU A 104 2.69 -8.24 -11.07
C GLU A 104 3.95 -8.85 -11.72
N SER A 105 5.12 -8.71 -11.09
CA SER A 105 6.37 -9.32 -11.57
C SER A 105 6.34 -10.84 -11.47
N ALA A 106 5.73 -11.39 -10.42
CA ALA A 106 5.56 -12.83 -10.26
C ALA A 106 4.59 -13.41 -11.30
N ARG A 107 3.52 -12.68 -11.66
CA ARG A 107 2.63 -13.09 -12.77
C ARG A 107 3.32 -13.06 -14.12
N LEU A 108 4.12 -12.03 -14.37
CA LEU A 108 4.92 -11.94 -15.58
C LEU A 108 5.97 -13.06 -15.63
N LEU A 109 6.55 -13.42 -14.48
CA LEU A 109 7.46 -14.56 -14.36
C LEU A 109 6.78 -15.89 -14.70
N ASP A 110 5.58 -16.17 -14.19
CA ASP A 110 4.86 -17.43 -14.48
C ASP A 110 4.42 -17.54 -15.95
N SER A 111 4.12 -16.41 -16.60
CA SER A 111 3.57 -16.38 -17.96
C SER A 111 4.64 -16.27 -19.06
N GLU A 112 5.67 -15.44 -18.84
CA GLU A 112 6.64 -15.06 -19.88
C GLU A 112 8.10 -15.40 -19.50
N GLY A 113 8.33 -15.89 -18.27
CA GLY A 113 9.63 -16.34 -17.79
C GLY A 113 10.53 -15.23 -17.25
N ALA A 114 11.69 -15.63 -16.72
CA ALA A 114 12.56 -14.76 -15.93
C ALA A 114 13.16 -13.59 -16.74
N LEU A 115 13.52 -13.82 -18.01
CA LEU A 115 14.11 -12.78 -18.84
C LEU A 115 13.16 -11.58 -18.99
N VAL A 116 11.88 -11.84 -19.27
CA VAL A 116 10.87 -10.79 -19.43
C VAL A 116 10.52 -10.17 -18.08
N ALA A 117 10.27 -10.98 -17.05
CA ALA A 117 9.92 -10.49 -15.72
C ALA A 117 10.99 -9.57 -15.10
N LEU A 118 12.27 -9.75 -15.46
CA LEU A 118 13.37 -8.96 -14.93
C LEU A 118 13.74 -7.74 -15.81
N SER A 119 13.32 -7.70 -17.07
CA SER A 119 13.63 -6.61 -18.00
C SER A 119 12.45 -5.66 -18.23
N GLU A 120 11.22 -6.18 -18.25
CA GLU A 120 10.02 -5.41 -18.59
C GLU A 120 9.21 -4.97 -17.37
N VAL A 121 8.60 -3.79 -17.43
CA VAL A 121 7.67 -3.34 -16.40
C VAL A 121 6.32 -4.00 -16.67
N PRO A 122 5.70 -4.75 -15.75
CA PRO A 122 4.39 -5.35 -15.98
C PRO A 122 3.32 -4.32 -16.38
N GLN A 123 2.34 -4.74 -17.19
CA GLN A 123 1.28 -3.82 -17.68
C GLN A 123 0.53 -3.14 -16.54
N GLY A 124 0.15 -3.87 -15.48
CA GLY A 124 -0.57 -3.28 -14.34
C GLY A 124 0.23 -2.18 -13.65
N VAL A 125 1.57 -2.35 -13.57
CA VAL A 125 2.45 -1.31 -13.02
C VAL A 125 2.54 -0.11 -13.96
N ARG A 126 2.65 -0.33 -15.28
CA ARG A 126 2.61 0.77 -16.27
C ARG A 126 1.32 1.57 -16.16
N ASP A 127 0.18 0.92 -16.01
CA ASP A 127 -1.13 1.59 -15.93
C ASP A 127 -1.27 2.43 -14.65
N VAL A 128 -0.83 1.91 -13.52
CA VAL A 128 -0.80 2.67 -12.25
C VAL A 128 0.12 3.88 -12.36
N LEU A 129 1.30 3.73 -12.96
CA LEU A 129 2.23 4.84 -13.17
C LEU A 129 1.64 5.90 -14.11
N ARG A 130 1.06 5.51 -15.25
CA ARG A 130 0.39 6.45 -16.17
C ARG A 130 -0.72 7.24 -15.46
N ARG A 131 -1.58 6.56 -14.69
CA ARG A 131 -2.63 7.22 -13.92
C ARG A 131 -2.07 8.24 -12.92
N ARG A 132 -0.96 7.91 -12.23
CA ARG A 132 -0.31 8.82 -11.28
C ARG A 132 0.35 10.00 -11.97
N LEU A 133 1.03 9.77 -13.09
CA LEU A 133 1.66 10.83 -13.89
C LEU A 133 0.61 11.80 -14.45
N ALA A 134 -0.57 11.31 -14.84
CA ALA A 134 -1.68 12.14 -15.29
C ALA A 134 -2.27 13.06 -14.19
N LEU A 135 -1.93 12.83 -12.92
CA LEU A 135 -2.31 13.71 -11.80
C LEU A 135 -1.23 14.75 -11.47
N LEU A 136 -0.08 14.70 -12.14
CA LEU A 136 0.95 15.72 -11.97
C LEU A 136 0.56 16.99 -12.72
N PRO A 137 0.84 18.19 -12.17
CA PRO A 137 0.68 19.44 -12.90
C PRO A 137 1.59 19.46 -14.13
N ASP A 138 1.13 20.08 -15.23
CA ASP A 138 1.89 20.16 -16.50
C ASP A 138 3.31 20.75 -16.33
N ALA A 139 3.55 21.52 -15.27
CA ALA A 139 4.86 22.11 -14.96
C ALA A 139 5.92 21.11 -14.45
N ALA A 140 5.58 19.82 -14.30
CA ALA A 140 6.47 18.78 -13.76
C ALA A 140 6.92 17.73 -14.80
N LEU A 141 6.53 17.88 -16.08
CA LEU A 141 6.97 17.06 -17.22
C LEU A 141 7.95 17.84 -18.10
#